data_AF-A0A937NB58-F1
#
_entry.id   AF-A0A937NB58-F1
#
_cell.length_a   1.000
_cell.length_b   1.000
_cell.length_c   1.000
_cell.angle_alpha   90.00
_cell.angle_beta   90.00
_cell.angle_gamma   90.00
#
_symmetry.space_group_name_H-M   'P 1'
#
loop_
_entity.id
_entity.type
_entity.pdbx_description
1 polymer ?
#
loop_
_entity_poly.entity_id
_entity_poly.type
_entity_poly.pdbx_seq_one_letter_code
_entity_poly.pdbx_strand_id
1 'polypeptide(L)'
;MNIHTNGPRRRKRRRSQATGARRRDRRGAITVLAAVLLILLMTMLAFAIDTGYITNTHVELKRAVDAGALAGAGALVEGKSKAKAQAYDFVSRNLVAAAAVKKSNVDVYLGEWDADTRTFRQTNSVPSAIRVVATRKDAPYFFGKVLGHDKFDITEESIATYQPRDIMVVLDYSASMNDDSEFRHISRLGRKAIENNLYLIYTELGSPKYGKMVWKPQYISSNNHGTIKKKLGLLGVKYPYPKGNWDDYINYVKKSNTVKQAGYRKKYGYMTLVNYWLETKPMFKETPVLWKTSEQPITALKNAVTLFLNYVSLADLDDRVGLSVYTSRNGKAVLEHELSYDYDDIDYISRHRQAGHYHTMTNIGDGIRIAREHLVSAGRNGAYKMIVLMTDGKANLPHGKDPRAYALRQAEIAGDLGIPVLTISLGADADKSLMDGIASRTNGIHFSIPGGQTVEEYEDDLKDVFALIAKDRPLKLVQ
;
A
#
# COMPACT_ATOMS: atom_id res chain seq x y z
N MET A 1 -3.00 -114.66 -28.19
CA MET A 1 -3.03 -114.65 -26.70
C MET A 1 -4.01 -113.54 -26.31
N ASN A 2 -5.16 -113.93 -25.75
CA ASN A 2 -6.35 -113.13 -25.31
C ASN A 2 -7.03 -112.28 -26.41
N ILE A 3 -8.04 -112.69 -27.19
CA ILE A 3 -9.32 -113.44 -27.02
C ILE A 3 -10.48 -112.62 -26.38
N HIS A 4 -11.59 -112.54 -27.14
CA HIS A 4 -13.00 -112.16 -26.85
C HIS A 4 -13.40 -110.67 -26.97
N THR A 5 -14.50 -110.26 -27.63
CA THR A 5 -15.60 -110.97 -28.33
C THR A 5 -16.52 -109.97 -29.09
N ASN A 6 -17.11 -110.45 -30.20
CA ASN A 6 -18.48 -110.24 -30.72
C ASN A 6 -19.00 -108.81 -31.00
N GLY A 7 -19.60 -108.48 -32.14
CA GLY A 7 -20.06 -109.26 -33.30
C GLY A 7 -20.86 -108.34 -34.26
N PRO A 8 -21.14 -108.75 -35.52
CA PRO A 8 -21.70 -107.86 -36.54
C PRO A 8 -23.24 -107.97 -36.63
N ARG A 9 -23.93 -106.87 -36.97
CA ARG A 9 -25.32 -106.92 -37.47
C ARG A 9 -25.55 -105.92 -38.62
N ARG A 10 -25.77 -106.48 -39.82
CA ARG A 10 -26.40 -105.84 -40.99
C ARG A 10 -27.79 -105.29 -40.62
N ARG A 11 -28.17 -104.11 -41.13
CA ARG A 11 -29.39 -103.95 -41.98
C ARG A 11 -29.59 -102.54 -42.58
N LYS A 12 -29.87 -102.59 -43.90
CA LYS A 12 -30.84 -101.84 -44.72
C LYS A 12 -30.65 -100.33 -44.97
N ARG A 13 -30.44 -100.06 -46.28
CA ARG A 13 -30.76 -98.83 -47.03
C ARG A 13 -32.06 -98.15 -46.58
N ARG A 14 -32.03 -96.82 -46.51
CA ARG A 14 -33.15 -95.95 -46.89
C ARG A 14 -32.63 -94.61 -47.42
N ARG A 15 -33.01 -94.29 -48.67
CA ARG A 15 -32.96 -92.93 -49.23
C ARG A 15 -33.85 -92.04 -48.38
N SER A 16 -33.35 -90.90 -47.92
CA SER A 16 -34.17 -89.81 -47.37
C SER A 16 -33.95 -88.55 -48.21
N GLN A 17 -35.06 -88.03 -48.71
CA GLN A 17 -35.21 -86.89 -49.60
C GLN A 17 -34.66 -85.60 -48.99
N ALA A 18 -34.11 -84.75 -49.85
CA ALA A 18 -33.89 -83.35 -49.55
C ALA A 18 -35.23 -82.65 -49.28
N THR A 19 -35.38 -82.05 -48.10
CA THR A 19 -36.46 -81.11 -47.79
C THR A 19 -35.88 -79.72 -47.67
N GLY A 20 -36.15 -78.88 -48.67
CA GLY A 20 -35.85 -77.46 -48.64
C GLY A 20 -36.68 -76.75 -47.57
N ALA A 21 -36.00 -76.18 -46.58
CA ALA A 21 -36.58 -75.17 -45.72
C ALA A 21 -36.36 -73.79 -46.37
N ARG A 22 -37.43 -73.18 -46.89
CA ARG A 22 -37.46 -71.78 -47.30
C ARG A 22 -36.99 -70.91 -46.13
N ARG A 23 -35.77 -70.36 -46.22
CA ARG A 23 -35.37 -69.19 -45.44
C ARG A 23 -36.28 -68.04 -45.87
N ARG A 24 -37.28 -67.71 -45.03
CA ARG A 24 -38.04 -66.46 -45.16
C ARG A 24 -37.04 -65.30 -45.07
N ASP A 25 -36.99 -64.50 -46.13
CA ASP A 25 -36.33 -63.21 -46.15
C ASP A 25 -36.90 -62.31 -45.05
N ARG A 26 -36.18 -62.20 -43.94
CA ARG A 26 -36.21 -61.01 -43.09
C ARG A 26 -35.16 -60.04 -43.62
N ARG A 27 -35.44 -59.38 -44.74
CA ARG A 27 -34.50 -58.46 -45.41
C ARG A 27 -35.08 -57.05 -45.44
N GLY A 28 -34.30 -56.07 -44.99
CA GLY A 28 -34.49 -54.65 -45.31
C GLY A 28 -34.77 -53.70 -44.15
N ALA A 29 -35.76 -53.99 -43.29
CA ALA A 29 -36.26 -53.00 -42.32
C ALA A 29 -35.20 -52.52 -41.31
N ILE A 30 -34.36 -53.42 -40.79
CA ILE A 30 -33.28 -53.06 -39.86
C ILE A 30 -32.22 -52.22 -40.58
N THR A 31 -31.92 -52.49 -41.85
CA THR A 31 -30.96 -51.72 -42.64
C THR A 31 -31.44 -50.30 -42.88
N VAL A 32 -32.73 -50.12 -43.17
CA VAL A 32 -33.34 -48.79 -43.35
C VAL A 32 -33.36 -48.01 -42.03
N LEU A 33 -33.78 -48.65 -40.92
CA LEU A 33 -33.78 -48.02 -39.60
C LEU A 33 -32.37 -47.66 -39.13
N ALA A 34 -31.39 -48.56 -39.34
CA ALA A 34 -29.99 -48.30 -39.01
C ALA A 34 -29.41 -47.15 -39.84
N ALA A 35 -29.75 -47.04 -41.13
CA ALA A 35 -29.33 -45.92 -41.96
C ALA A 35 -29.86 -44.58 -41.46
N VAL A 36 -31.15 -44.52 -41.08
CA VAL A 36 -31.76 -43.30 -40.52
C VAL A 36 -31.15 -42.93 -39.17
N LEU A 37 -30.95 -43.91 -38.27
CA LEU A 37 -30.32 -43.68 -36.98
C LEU A 37 -28.86 -43.25 -37.10
N LEU A 38 -28.12 -43.81 -38.07
CA LEU A 38 -26.73 -43.44 -38.31
C LEU A 38 -26.61 -42.00 -38.82
N ILE A 39 -27.52 -41.56 -39.69
CA ILE A 39 -27.61 -40.15 -40.10
C ILE A 39 -27.86 -39.26 -38.88
N LEU A 40 -28.82 -39.62 -38.01
CA LEU A 40 -29.12 -38.87 -36.80
C LEU A 40 -27.93 -38.80 -35.82
N LEU A 41 -27.21 -39.91 -35.64
CA LEU A 41 -26.02 -39.95 -34.79
C LEU A 41 -24.88 -39.11 -35.38
N MET A 42 -24.71 -39.13 -36.70
CA MET A 42 -23.71 -38.31 -37.39
C MET A 42 -24.04 -36.81 -37.28
N THR A 43 -25.31 -36.41 -37.38
CA THR A 43 -25.69 -35.00 -37.19
C THR A 43 -25.50 -34.54 -35.75
N MET A 44 -25.82 -35.38 -34.76
CA MET A 44 -25.55 -35.08 -33.35
C MET A 44 -24.06 -34.96 -33.07
N LEU A 45 -23.23 -35.85 -33.64
CA LEU A 45 -21.78 -35.80 -33.49
C LEU A 45 -21.18 -34.55 -34.15
N ALA A 46 -21.61 -34.23 -35.37
CA ALA A 46 -21.23 -33.02 -36.08
C ALA A 46 -21.54 -31.77 -35.25
N PHE A 47 -22.77 -31.67 -34.74
CA PHE A 47 -23.20 -30.58 -33.88
C PHE A 47 -22.37 -30.48 -32.59
N ALA A 48 -22.08 -31.62 -31.94
CA ALA A 48 -21.27 -31.65 -30.72
C ALA A 48 -19.84 -31.19 -30.97
N ILE A 49 -19.22 -31.60 -32.08
CA ILE A 49 -17.85 -31.21 -32.45
C ILE A 49 -17.77 -29.71 -32.76
N ASP A 50 -18.67 -29.19 -33.60
CA ASP A 50 -18.65 -27.78 -33.96
C ASP A 50 -18.96 -26.87 -32.75
N THR A 51 -19.93 -27.25 -31.92
CA THR A 51 -20.23 -26.50 -30.69
C THR A 51 -19.06 -26.54 -29.70
N GLY A 52 -18.42 -27.71 -29.55
CA GLY A 52 -17.22 -27.86 -28.74
C GLY A 52 -16.06 -26.99 -29.25
N TYR A 53 -15.88 -26.91 -30.56
CA TYR A 53 -14.85 -26.07 -31.17
C TYR A 53 -15.12 -24.58 -31.01
N ILE A 54 -16.36 -24.14 -31.22
CA ILE A 54 -16.78 -22.75 -31.02
C ILE A 54 -16.55 -22.34 -29.56
N THR A 55 -17.05 -23.14 -28.60
CA THR A 55 -16.89 -22.85 -27.17
C THR A 55 -15.43 -22.84 -26.73
N ASN A 56 -14.60 -23.74 -27.26
CA ASN A 56 -13.15 -23.69 -27.02
C ASN A 56 -12.53 -22.41 -27.60
N THR A 57 -12.92 -22.01 -28.81
CA THR A 57 -12.43 -20.78 -29.44
C THR A 57 -12.83 -19.53 -28.65
N HIS A 58 -14.03 -19.48 -28.06
CA HIS A 58 -14.44 -18.44 -27.11
C HIS A 58 -13.51 -18.37 -25.90
N VAL A 59 -13.24 -19.51 -25.24
CA VAL A 59 -12.37 -19.55 -24.05
C VAL A 59 -10.94 -19.14 -24.39
N GLU A 60 -10.41 -19.60 -25.53
CA GLU A 60 -9.08 -19.20 -26.01
C GLU A 60 -9.01 -17.69 -26.28
N LEU A 61 -10.01 -17.12 -26.96
CA LEU A 61 -10.04 -15.70 -27.25
C LEU A 61 -10.21 -14.86 -25.97
N LYS A 62 -11.06 -15.30 -25.03
CA LYS A 62 -11.24 -14.65 -23.72
C LYS A 62 -9.93 -14.63 -22.93
N ARG A 63 -9.19 -15.74 -22.85
CA ARG A 63 -7.85 -15.78 -22.23
C ARG A 63 -6.86 -14.83 -22.91
N ALA A 64 -6.92 -14.72 -24.24
CA ALA A 64 -6.07 -13.81 -25.00
C ALA A 64 -6.36 -12.34 -24.65
N VAL A 65 -7.64 -11.93 -24.62
CA VAL A 65 -8.02 -10.56 -24.26
C VAL A 65 -7.78 -10.24 -22.79
N ASP A 66 -7.98 -11.20 -21.87
CA ASP A 66 -7.68 -11.02 -20.44
C ASP A 66 -6.18 -10.79 -20.21
N ALA A 67 -5.32 -11.58 -20.86
CA ALA A 67 -3.87 -11.39 -20.83
C ALA A 67 -3.47 -10.03 -21.43
N GLY A 68 -4.09 -9.64 -22.54
CA GLY A 68 -3.91 -8.34 -23.17
C GLY A 68 -4.30 -7.17 -22.26
N ALA A 69 -5.47 -7.27 -21.62
CA ALA A 69 -5.98 -6.24 -20.74
C ALA A 69 -5.07 -6.07 -19.52
N LEU A 70 -4.70 -7.18 -18.85
CA LEU A 70 -3.79 -7.14 -17.69
C LEU A 70 -2.41 -6.57 -18.07
N ALA A 71 -1.78 -7.06 -19.14
CA ALA A 71 -0.48 -6.55 -19.57
C ALA A 71 -0.54 -5.07 -19.93
N GLY A 72 -1.58 -4.66 -20.67
CA GLY A 72 -1.80 -3.26 -21.00
C GLY A 72 -1.98 -2.39 -19.76
N ALA A 73 -2.84 -2.79 -18.82
CA ALA A 73 -3.09 -2.04 -17.59
C ALA A 73 -1.82 -1.92 -16.73
N GLY A 74 -0.99 -2.96 -16.68
CA GLY A 74 0.32 -2.92 -16.02
C GLY A 74 1.30 -1.91 -16.61
N ALA A 75 1.27 -1.73 -17.94
CA ALA A 75 2.12 -0.76 -18.62
C ALA A 75 1.55 0.67 -18.71
N LEU A 76 0.38 0.95 -18.12
CA LEU A 76 -0.15 2.32 -18.06
C LEU A 76 0.82 3.29 -17.39
N VAL A 77 1.49 2.84 -16.33
CA VAL A 77 2.50 3.61 -15.58
C VAL A 77 3.70 4.01 -16.43
N GLU A 78 3.96 3.26 -17.50
CA GLU A 78 5.06 3.51 -18.43
C GLU A 78 4.63 4.32 -19.66
N GLY A 79 3.35 4.73 -19.70
CA GLY A 79 2.77 5.59 -20.72
C GLY A 79 1.80 4.90 -21.68
N LYS A 80 0.84 5.68 -22.18
CA LYS A 80 -0.31 5.25 -23.01
C LYS A 80 0.08 4.44 -24.26
N SER A 81 1.16 4.85 -24.93
CA SER A 81 1.63 4.16 -26.14
C SER A 81 2.16 2.76 -25.82
N LYS A 82 2.96 2.65 -24.73
CA LYS A 82 3.52 1.38 -24.26
C LYS A 82 2.43 0.44 -23.77
N ALA A 83 1.46 0.97 -23.04
CA ALA A 83 0.28 0.24 -22.59
C ALA A 83 -0.50 -0.40 -23.75
N LYS A 84 -0.82 0.37 -24.79
CA LYS A 84 -1.48 -0.18 -26.00
C LYS A 84 -0.61 -1.23 -26.69
N ALA A 85 0.69 -0.96 -26.86
CA ALA A 85 1.61 -1.89 -27.49
C ALA A 85 1.70 -3.24 -26.74
N GLN A 86 1.79 -3.20 -25.40
CA GLN A 86 1.81 -4.42 -24.58
C GLN A 86 0.48 -5.17 -24.62
N ALA A 87 -0.66 -4.47 -24.60
CA ALA A 87 -1.95 -5.13 -24.76
C ALA A 87 -2.01 -5.94 -26.06
N TYR A 88 -1.60 -5.35 -27.18
CA TYR A 88 -1.55 -6.05 -28.47
C TYR A 88 -0.58 -7.23 -28.49
N ASP A 89 0.63 -7.04 -27.96
CA ASP A 89 1.64 -8.08 -27.90
C ASP A 89 1.11 -9.31 -27.15
N PHE A 90 0.53 -9.12 -25.97
CA PHE A 90 -0.02 -10.22 -25.18
C PHE A 90 -1.23 -10.89 -25.82
N VAL A 91 -2.16 -10.15 -26.46
CA VAL A 91 -3.24 -10.78 -27.24
C VAL A 91 -2.65 -11.64 -28.36
N SER A 92 -1.66 -11.13 -29.11
CA SER A 92 -1.10 -11.83 -30.27
C SER A 92 -0.27 -13.07 -29.91
N ARG A 93 0.31 -13.12 -28.71
CA ARG A 93 1.07 -14.28 -28.19
C ARG A 93 0.17 -15.46 -27.84
N ASN A 94 -1.11 -15.21 -27.58
CA ASN A 94 -2.10 -16.25 -27.30
C ASN A 94 -2.72 -16.74 -28.61
N LEU A 95 -2.52 -18.03 -28.89
CA LEU A 95 -3.14 -18.67 -30.06
C LEU A 95 -4.62 -18.89 -29.80
N VAL A 96 -5.44 -18.56 -30.79
CA VAL A 96 -6.89 -18.77 -30.78
C VAL A 96 -7.24 -19.55 -32.03
N ALA A 97 -7.89 -20.71 -31.89
CA ALA A 97 -8.13 -21.63 -32.99
C ALA A 97 -6.84 -21.90 -33.79
N ALA A 98 -5.75 -22.22 -33.08
CA ALA A 98 -4.41 -22.52 -33.61
C ALA A 98 -3.70 -21.41 -34.41
N ALA A 99 -4.15 -20.15 -34.34
CA ALA A 99 -3.40 -19.03 -34.93
C ALA A 99 -3.47 -17.76 -34.08
N ALA A 100 -2.45 -16.91 -34.18
CA ALA A 100 -2.42 -15.62 -33.51
C ALA A 100 -3.55 -14.69 -33.99
N VAL A 101 -4.07 -13.85 -33.09
CA VAL A 101 -5.03 -12.82 -33.45
C VAL A 101 -4.31 -11.69 -34.18
N LYS A 102 -4.81 -11.32 -35.36
CA LYS A 102 -4.25 -10.21 -36.15
C LYS A 102 -4.43 -8.89 -35.40
N LYS A 103 -3.40 -8.04 -35.41
CA LYS A 103 -3.46 -6.70 -34.81
C LYS A 103 -4.64 -5.85 -35.31
N SER A 104 -5.01 -6.00 -36.59
CA SER A 104 -6.17 -5.31 -37.19
C SER A 104 -7.52 -5.71 -36.60
N ASN A 105 -7.57 -6.80 -35.84
CA ASN A 105 -8.78 -7.32 -35.21
C ASN A 105 -8.74 -7.14 -33.69
N VAL A 106 -7.84 -6.30 -33.19
CA VAL A 106 -7.74 -5.97 -31.77
C VAL A 106 -7.92 -4.46 -31.64
N ASP A 107 -8.87 -4.07 -30.80
CA ASP A 107 -9.13 -2.69 -30.43
C ASP A 107 -8.78 -2.49 -28.97
N VAL A 108 -7.99 -1.45 -28.68
CA VAL A 108 -7.53 -1.13 -27.31
C VAL A 108 -7.95 0.29 -26.96
N TYR A 109 -8.87 0.38 -26.00
CA TYR A 109 -9.40 1.63 -25.48
C TYR A 109 -8.82 1.92 -24.11
N LEU A 110 -8.38 3.17 -23.91
CA LEU A 110 -7.92 3.66 -22.61
C LEU A 110 -9.08 4.42 -21.96
N GLY A 111 -9.24 4.29 -20.65
CA GLY A 111 -10.34 4.93 -19.96
C GLY A 111 -10.25 4.80 -18.46
N GLU A 112 -11.40 4.98 -17.82
CA GLU A 112 -11.61 4.80 -16.40
C GLU A 112 -12.68 3.74 -16.20
N TRP A 113 -12.52 2.95 -15.13
CA TRP A 113 -13.53 2.00 -14.69
C TRP A 113 -14.25 2.54 -13.47
N ASP A 114 -15.55 2.73 -13.57
CA ASP A 114 -16.41 3.03 -12.44
C ASP A 114 -16.84 1.71 -11.78
N ALA A 115 -16.36 1.48 -10.57
CA ALA A 115 -16.63 0.26 -9.81
C ALA A 115 -18.07 0.17 -9.29
N ASP A 116 -18.75 1.30 -9.10
CA ASP A 116 -20.10 1.36 -8.55
C ASP A 116 -21.14 1.15 -9.66
N THR A 117 -20.96 1.81 -10.80
CA THR A 117 -21.85 1.62 -11.96
C THR A 117 -21.45 0.45 -12.85
N ARG A 118 -20.23 -0.10 -12.66
CA ARG A 118 -19.63 -1.16 -13.49
C ARG A 118 -19.56 -0.77 -14.96
N THR A 119 -19.17 0.48 -15.22
CA THR A 119 -19.08 1.02 -16.57
C THR A 119 -17.66 1.48 -16.91
N PHE A 120 -17.30 1.32 -18.18
CA PHE A 120 -16.06 1.84 -18.73
C PHE A 120 -16.33 3.16 -19.44
N ARG A 121 -15.63 4.21 -19.02
CA ARG A 121 -15.66 5.53 -19.66
C ARG A 121 -14.34 5.76 -20.38
N GLN A 122 -14.39 5.87 -21.71
CA GLN A 122 -13.18 6.16 -22.49
C GLN A 122 -12.67 7.57 -22.19
N THR A 123 -11.39 7.70 -21.86
CA THR A 123 -10.71 8.97 -21.63
C THR A 123 -9.26 8.88 -22.09
N ASN A 124 -8.74 10.01 -22.59
CA ASN A 124 -7.32 10.17 -22.89
C ASN A 124 -6.61 10.99 -21.81
N SER A 125 -7.33 11.54 -20.82
CA SER A 125 -6.77 12.24 -19.68
C SER A 125 -6.61 11.23 -18.54
N VAL A 126 -5.36 10.94 -18.16
CA VAL A 126 -4.98 10.04 -17.04
C VAL A 126 -5.82 8.75 -16.93
N PRO A 127 -5.78 7.84 -17.93
CA PRO A 127 -6.56 6.61 -17.90
C PRO A 127 -6.08 5.63 -16.83
N SER A 128 -7.00 5.06 -16.06
CA SER A 128 -6.75 4.03 -15.04
C SER A 128 -7.11 2.60 -15.47
N ALA A 129 -7.87 2.47 -16.55
CA ALA A 129 -8.34 1.19 -17.08
C ALA A 129 -8.04 1.05 -18.58
N ILE A 130 -7.92 -0.20 -19.02
CA ILE A 130 -7.80 -0.59 -20.42
C ILE A 130 -8.91 -1.60 -20.75
N ARG A 131 -9.66 -1.31 -21.81
CA ARG A 131 -10.59 -2.23 -22.45
C ARG A 131 -9.95 -2.77 -23.73
N VAL A 132 -9.82 -4.09 -23.80
CA VAL A 132 -9.32 -4.82 -24.98
C VAL A 132 -10.47 -5.58 -25.59
N VAL A 133 -10.74 -5.34 -26.86
CA VAL A 133 -11.73 -6.09 -27.65
C VAL A 133 -10.96 -6.79 -28.77
N ALA A 134 -11.18 -8.09 -28.94
CA ALA A 134 -10.56 -8.84 -30.02
C ALA A 134 -11.59 -9.66 -30.77
N THR A 135 -11.40 -9.77 -32.09
CA THR A 135 -12.25 -10.60 -32.96
C THR A 135 -11.42 -11.68 -33.66
N ARG A 136 -11.79 -12.94 -33.45
CA ARG A 136 -11.34 -14.04 -34.30
C ARG A 136 -12.30 -14.15 -35.48
N LYS A 137 -11.83 -13.72 -36.66
CA LYS A 137 -12.58 -13.85 -37.91
C LYS A 137 -12.23 -15.14 -38.66
N ASP A 138 -13.17 -15.61 -39.47
CA ASP A 138 -12.98 -16.68 -40.44
C ASP A 138 -12.55 -18.03 -39.84
N ALA A 139 -12.92 -18.34 -38.60
CA ALA A 139 -12.63 -19.64 -38.00
C ALA A 139 -13.48 -20.74 -38.70
N PRO A 140 -12.90 -21.88 -39.08
CA PRO A 140 -13.60 -22.86 -39.91
C PRO A 140 -14.58 -23.69 -39.10
N TYR A 141 -15.76 -23.98 -39.65
CA TYR A 141 -16.56 -25.11 -39.18
C TYR A 141 -15.95 -26.44 -39.63
N PHE A 142 -16.11 -27.49 -38.83
CA PHE A 142 -15.78 -28.85 -39.23
C PHE A 142 -16.92 -29.45 -40.07
N PHE A 143 -18.14 -29.46 -39.53
CA PHE A 143 -19.30 -30.11 -40.16
C PHE A 143 -20.41 -29.13 -40.57
N GLY A 144 -20.44 -27.92 -40.02
CA GLY A 144 -21.36 -26.83 -40.40
C GLY A 144 -21.33 -26.48 -41.89
N LYS A 145 -20.24 -26.83 -42.59
CA LYS A 145 -20.09 -26.73 -44.05
C LYS A 145 -21.18 -27.50 -44.80
N VAL A 146 -21.61 -28.64 -44.27
CA VAL A 146 -22.69 -29.46 -44.84
C VAL A 146 -24.03 -28.72 -44.81
N LEU A 147 -24.19 -27.77 -43.87
CA LEU A 147 -25.36 -26.92 -43.73
C LEU A 147 -25.19 -25.54 -44.40
N GLY A 148 -24.12 -25.34 -45.19
CA GLY A 148 -23.84 -24.08 -45.88
C GLY A 148 -23.12 -23.03 -45.03
N HIS A 149 -22.62 -23.39 -43.85
CA HIS A 149 -21.84 -22.50 -42.98
C HIS A 149 -20.36 -22.88 -43.02
N ASP A 150 -19.54 -22.10 -43.73
CA ASP A 150 -18.11 -22.42 -43.88
C ASP A 150 -17.24 -21.94 -42.72
N LYS A 151 -17.63 -20.81 -42.13
CA LYS A 151 -16.83 -20.10 -41.15
C LYS A 151 -17.71 -19.39 -40.12
N PHE A 152 -17.11 -19.08 -38.98
CA PHE A 152 -17.71 -18.25 -37.93
C PHE A 152 -16.72 -17.21 -37.42
N ASP A 153 -17.29 -16.16 -36.85
CA ASP A 153 -16.56 -15.08 -36.18
C ASP A 153 -16.91 -15.08 -34.69
N ILE A 154 -15.93 -14.82 -33.83
CA ILE A 154 -16.12 -14.63 -32.39
C ILE A 154 -15.47 -13.32 -31.98
N THR A 155 -16.19 -12.55 -31.18
CA THR A 155 -15.66 -11.34 -30.53
C THR A 155 -15.71 -11.52 -29.02
N GLU A 156 -14.61 -11.22 -28.35
CA GLU A 156 -14.52 -11.18 -26.89
C GLU A 156 -13.95 -9.85 -26.43
N GLU A 157 -14.27 -9.49 -25.19
CA GLU A 157 -13.72 -8.30 -24.56
C GLU A 157 -13.23 -8.58 -23.15
N SER A 158 -12.31 -7.75 -22.69
CA SER A 158 -11.82 -7.75 -21.32
C SER A 158 -11.45 -6.36 -20.88
N ILE A 159 -11.70 -6.05 -19.62
CA ILE A 159 -11.33 -4.78 -19.01
C ILE A 159 -10.43 -5.06 -17.81
N ALA A 160 -9.26 -4.44 -17.81
CA ALA A 160 -8.35 -4.44 -16.67
C ALA A 160 -8.11 -3.03 -16.17
N THR A 161 -7.95 -2.89 -14.87
CA THR A 161 -7.59 -1.63 -14.22
C THR A 161 -6.44 -1.87 -13.24
N TYR A 162 -5.61 -0.87 -13.00
CA TYR A 162 -4.77 -0.88 -11.81
C TYR A 162 -5.63 -0.48 -10.61
N GLN A 163 -5.45 -1.13 -9.47
CA GLN A 163 -6.19 -0.77 -8.27
C GLN A 163 -5.67 0.59 -7.75
N PRO A 164 -6.49 1.66 -7.71
CA PRO A 164 -6.05 2.92 -7.11
C PRO A 164 -5.88 2.73 -5.60
N ARG A 165 -5.03 3.53 -4.96
CA ARG A 165 -4.81 3.43 -3.52
C ARG A 165 -5.49 4.54 -2.75
N ASP A 166 -5.98 4.22 -1.58
CA ASP A 166 -6.33 5.19 -0.56
C ASP A 166 -5.44 4.96 0.65
N ILE A 167 -4.66 5.98 1.00
CA ILE A 167 -3.56 5.87 1.95
C ILE A 167 -3.80 6.83 3.09
N MET A 168 -3.73 6.33 4.32
CA MET A 168 -3.72 7.18 5.51
C MET A 168 -2.31 7.27 6.07
N VAL A 169 -1.77 8.49 6.09
CA VAL A 169 -0.55 8.78 6.84
C VAL A 169 -0.95 9.08 8.30
N VAL A 170 -0.24 8.44 9.23
CA VAL A 170 -0.49 8.52 10.68
C VAL A 170 0.78 9.06 11.33
N LEU A 171 0.74 10.31 11.78
CA LEU A 171 1.93 11.04 12.22
C LEU A 171 2.00 11.25 13.72
N ASP A 172 3.22 11.14 14.24
CA ASP A 172 3.57 11.48 15.62
C ASP A 172 3.94 12.95 15.78
N TYR A 173 3.15 13.69 16.57
CA TYR A 173 3.51 15.02 17.05
C TYR A 173 3.52 15.08 18.58
N SER A 174 3.84 13.97 19.24
CA SER A 174 4.10 13.94 20.69
C SER A 174 5.37 14.73 21.03
N ALA A 175 5.57 15.00 22.33
CA ALA A 175 6.73 15.80 22.74
C ALA A 175 8.05 15.07 22.46
N SER A 176 8.07 13.74 22.49
CA SER A 176 9.31 12.98 22.32
C SER A 176 9.93 13.10 20.92
N MET A 177 9.17 13.62 19.95
CA MET A 177 9.65 13.89 18.60
C MET A 177 10.69 15.03 18.52
N ASN A 178 11.13 15.63 19.63
CA ASN A 178 12.31 16.51 19.68
C ASN A 178 13.45 15.96 20.59
N ASP A 179 13.33 14.75 21.12
CA ASP A 179 14.23 14.17 22.12
C ASP A 179 15.67 14.08 21.62
N ASP A 180 15.87 13.75 20.35
CA ASP A 180 17.20 13.59 19.73
C ASP A 180 17.96 14.93 19.60
N SER A 181 17.30 16.06 19.88
CA SER A 181 17.91 17.39 19.97
C SER A 181 18.28 17.79 21.40
N GLU A 182 17.95 16.99 22.40
CA GLU A 182 18.08 17.36 23.80
C GLU A 182 19.35 16.82 24.47
N PHE A 183 19.79 17.53 25.50
CA PHE A 183 20.91 17.14 26.36
C PHE A 183 20.83 15.72 26.92
N ARG A 184 19.64 15.17 27.16
CA ARG A 184 19.49 13.78 27.66
C ARG A 184 19.96 12.73 26.66
N HIS A 185 20.11 13.07 25.38
CA HIS A 185 20.58 12.14 24.34
C HIS A 185 22.07 12.30 24.00
N ILE A 186 22.81 13.17 24.71
CA ILE A 186 24.27 13.36 24.50
C ILE A 186 25.05 12.05 24.57
N SER A 187 24.72 11.16 25.51
CA SER A 187 25.43 9.88 25.65
C SER A 187 25.22 8.92 24.49
N ARG A 188 24.10 9.06 23.76
CA ARG A 188 23.73 8.18 22.65
C ARG A 188 24.12 8.75 21.29
N LEU A 189 23.85 10.03 21.06
CA LEU A 189 24.05 10.71 19.77
C LEU A 189 25.35 11.51 19.69
N GLY A 190 26.03 11.68 20.83
CA GLY A 190 27.25 12.45 20.93
C GLY A 190 27.01 13.93 21.15
N ARG A 191 27.85 14.52 22.01
CA ARG A 191 27.75 15.92 22.42
C ARG A 191 27.72 16.91 21.26
N LYS A 192 28.60 16.72 20.28
CA LYS A 192 28.74 17.63 19.14
C LYS A 192 27.47 17.69 18.29
N ALA A 193 26.80 16.55 18.09
CA ALA A 193 25.55 16.48 17.33
C ALA A 193 24.45 17.29 18.02
N ILE A 194 24.24 17.04 19.33
CA ILE A 194 23.25 17.77 20.13
C ILE A 194 23.52 19.27 20.16
N GLU A 195 24.75 19.68 20.48
CA GLU A 195 25.09 21.11 20.57
C GLU A 195 24.99 21.84 19.22
N ASN A 196 25.32 21.16 18.11
CA ASN A 196 25.16 21.70 16.76
C ASN A 196 23.68 21.83 16.37
N ASN A 197 22.85 20.84 16.69
CA ASN A 197 21.43 20.91 16.38
C ASN A 197 20.71 21.98 17.23
N LEU A 198 21.05 22.11 18.52
CA LEU A 198 20.57 23.25 19.33
C LEU A 198 21.00 24.60 18.74
N TYR A 199 22.21 24.69 18.17
CA TYR A 199 22.67 25.91 17.50
C TYR A 199 21.87 26.18 16.23
N LEU A 200 21.60 25.16 15.43
CA LEU A 200 20.75 25.27 14.23
C LEU A 200 19.36 25.81 14.59
N ILE A 201 18.71 25.21 15.60
CA ILE A 201 17.40 25.67 16.11
C ILE A 201 17.47 27.14 16.53
N TYR A 202 18.51 27.53 17.28
CA TYR A 202 18.71 28.94 17.66
C TYR A 202 18.83 29.87 16.45
N THR A 203 19.55 29.45 15.41
CA THR A 203 19.71 30.24 14.18
C THR A 203 18.42 30.35 13.37
N GLU A 204 17.65 29.26 13.26
CA GLU A 204 16.34 29.20 12.56
C GLU A 204 15.27 30.03 13.28
N LEU A 205 15.36 30.17 14.61
CA LEU A 205 14.57 31.13 15.38
C LEU A 205 14.99 32.60 15.16
N GLY A 206 15.95 32.87 14.28
CA GLY A 206 16.44 34.21 13.96
C GLY A 206 17.50 34.73 14.93
N SER A 207 18.18 33.84 15.67
CA SER A 207 19.21 34.20 16.66
C SER A 207 18.74 35.26 17.68
N PRO A 208 17.64 34.99 18.40
CA PRO A 208 17.01 36.00 19.26
C PRO A 208 17.94 36.49 20.36
N LYS A 209 17.84 37.78 20.70
CA LYS A 209 18.67 38.41 21.72
C LYS A 209 17.88 38.80 22.96
N TYR A 210 18.29 38.27 24.11
CA TYR A 210 17.70 38.60 25.41
C TYR A 210 18.78 38.95 26.42
N GLY A 211 18.73 40.19 26.92
CA GLY A 211 19.72 40.69 27.86
C GLY A 211 21.15 40.58 27.33
N LYS A 212 22.05 40.07 28.17
CA LYS A 212 23.48 39.86 27.90
C LYS A 212 23.81 38.37 27.69
N MET A 213 22.81 37.54 27.38
CA MET A 213 23.07 36.12 27.13
C MET A 213 23.92 35.93 25.88
N VAL A 214 24.76 34.90 25.92
CA VAL A 214 25.62 34.45 24.82
C VAL A 214 25.31 32.99 24.49
N TRP A 215 25.74 32.51 23.33
CA TRP A 215 25.49 31.13 22.89
C TRP A 215 26.04 30.11 23.90
N LYS A 216 27.36 30.15 24.12
CA LYS A 216 28.07 29.26 25.06
C LYS A 216 27.69 29.59 26.50
N PRO A 217 27.03 28.69 27.25
CA PRO A 217 26.52 28.99 28.58
C PRO A 217 27.62 29.40 29.57
N GLN A 218 27.39 30.48 30.32
CA GLN A 218 28.35 31.05 31.28
C GLN A 218 27.99 30.67 32.72
N TYR A 219 28.97 30.23 33.49
CA TYR A 219 28.76 29.83 34.88
C TYR A 219 28.41 31.03 35.77
N ILE A 220 27.35 30.90 36.57
CA ILE A 220 26.99 31.87 37.60
C ILE A 220 26.86 31.14 38.95
N SER A 221 27.74 31.48 39.88
CA SER A 221 27.82 30.86 41.21
C SER A 221 26.63 31.16 42.14
N SER A 222 25.87 32.24 41.88
CA SER A 222 24.71 32.60 42.71
C SER A 222 23.58 31.57 42.60
N ASN A 223 22.82 31.40 43.69
CA ASN A 223 21.52 30.70 43.68
C ASN A 223 20.33 31.66 43.69
N ASN A 224 20.54 32.95 43.96
CA ASN A 224 19.50 33.96 44.00
C ASN A 224 19.10 34.37 42.56
N HIS A 225 17.81 34.27 42.25
CA HIS A 225 17.26 34.58 40.93
C HIS A 225 17.50 36.03 40.49
N GLY A 226 17.33 37.01 41.39
CA GLY A 226 17.56 38.43 41.09
C GLY A 226 19.01 38.70 40.69
N THR A 227 19.98 38.13 41.41
CA THR A 227 21.40 38.22 41.07
C THR A 227 21.71 37.59 39.72
N ILE A 228 21.11 36.44 39.41
CA ILE A 228 21.29 35.74 38.13
C ILE A 228 20.71 36.58 36.99
N LYS A 229 19.46 37.05 37.12
CA LYS A 229 18.82 37.95 36.14
C LYS A 229 19.65 39.21 35.91
N LYS A 230 20.17 39.84 36.97
CA LYS A 230 21.02 41.03 36.85
C LYS A 230 22.28 40.73 36.03
N LYS A 231 22.97 39.62 36.31
CA LYS A 231 24.17 39.19 35.56
C LYS A 231 23.86 38.88 34.09
N LEU A 232 22.72 38.25 33.82
CA LEU A 232 22.27 37.94 32.46
C LEU A 232 21.62 39.14 31.75
N GLY A 233 21.46 40.29 32.41
CA GLY A 233 20.75 41.45 31.85
C GLY A 233 19.26 41.19 31.57
N LEU A 234 18.62 40.30 32.33
CA LEU A 234 17.22 39.90 32.15
C LEU A 234 16.23 40.65 33.06
N LEU A 235 16.71 41.60 33.88
CA LEU A 235 15.82 42.46 34.67
C LEU A 235 15.01 43.35 33.72
N GLY A 236 13.67 43.30 33.82
CA GLY A 236 12.77 44.04 32.94
C GLY A 236 12.64 43.48 31.51
N VAL A 237 13.39 42.44 31.15
CA VAL A 237 13.29 41.79 29.84
C VAL A 237 12.06 40.87 29.83
N LYS A 238 11.12 41.12 28.92
CA LYS A 238 9.93 40.26 28.76
C LYS A 238 10.35 38.87 28.27
N TYR A 239 9.74 37.83 28.83
CA TYR A 239 9.90 36.46 28.33
C TYR A 239 9.24 36.32 26.95
N PRO A 240 9.87 35.67 25.96
CA PRO A 240 9.44 35.78 24.56
C PRO A 240 8.18 35.01 24.19
N TYR A 241 7.78 33.98 24.95
CA TYR A 241 6.71 33.06 24.56
C TYR A 241 5.53 33.04 25.54
N PRO A 242 4.34 32.56 25.13
CA PRO A 242 3.12 32.62 25.92
C PRO A 242 3.17 31.90 27.27
N LYS A 243 3.98 30.83 27.41
CA LYS A 243 4.13 30.08 28.67
C LYS A 243 5.59 29.99 29.09
N GLY A 244 5.82 30.10 30.39
CA GLY A 244 7.15 30.12 31.00
C GLY A 244 7.55 31.52 31.44
N ASN A 245 8.66 31.60 32.17
CA ASN A 245 9.28 32.86 32.59
C ASN A 245 10.78 32.66 32.84
N TRP A 246 11.50 33.75 33.11
CA TRP A 246 12.94 33.67 33.37
C TRP A 246 13.30 32.93 34.67
N ASP A 247 12.44 32.94 35.68
CA ASP A 247 12.67 32.19 36.92
C ASP A 247 12.55 30.68 36.71
N ASP A 248 11.62 30.24 35.86
CA ASP A 248 11.48 28.85 35.45
C ASP A 248 12.72 28.37 34.71
N TYR A 249 13.18 29.14 33.71
CA TYR A 249 14.44 28.86 33.01
C TYR A 249 15.63 28.80 33.98
N ILE A 250 15.75 29.77 34.89
CA ILE A 250 16.82 29.79 35.89
C ILE A 250 16.74 28.55 36.79
N ASN A 251 15.54 28.19 37.24
CA ASN A 251 15.31 27.00 38.05
C ASN A 251 15.69 25.72 37.31
N TYR A 252 15.31 25.61 36.04
CA TYR A 252 15.66 24.50 35.17
C TYR A 252 17.18 24.30 35.09
N VAL A 253 17.94 25.35 34.75
CA VAL A 253 19.41 25.27 34.65
C VAL A 253 20.10 24.96 36.00
N LYS A 254 19.47 25.33 37.12
CA LYS A 254 19.96 25.02 38.48
C LYS A 254 19.69 23.59 38.92
N LYS A 255 18.52 23.06 38.56
CA LYS A 255 17.92 21.88 39.20
C LYS A 255 17.85 20.65 38.29
N SER A 256 17.78 20.81 36.97
CA SER A 256 17.64 19.69 36.04
C SER A 256 18.83 18.72 36.15
N ASN A 257 18.51 17.43 36.28
CA ASN A 257 19.50 16.35 36.25
C ASN A 257 20.11 16.22 34.85
N THR A 258 19.30 16.39 33.79
CA THR A 258 19.74 16.41 32.40
C THR A 258 20.81 17.48 32.17
N VAL A 259 20.56 18.71 32.60
CA VAL A 259 21.52 19.83 32.51
C VAL A 259 22.78 19.55 33.33
N LYS A 260 22.64 18.92 34.50
CA LYS A 260 23.77 18.51 35.34
C LYS A 260 24.65 17.48 34.63
N GLN A 261 24.06 16.41 34.10
CA GLN A 261 24.74 15.33 33.39
C GLN A 261 25.43 15.86 32.12
N ALA A 262 24.81 16.83 31.43
CA ALA A 262 25.41 17.52 30.30
C ALA A 262 26.55 18.48 30.68
N GLY A 263 26.83 18.71 31.97
CA GLY A 263 27.92 19.59 32.43
C GLY A 263 27.58 21.08 32.40
N TYR A 264 26.30 21.44 32.30
CA TYR A 264 25.80 22.82 32.18
C TYR A 264 25.11 23.34 33.44
N ARG A 265 25.21 22.64 34.58
CA ARG A 265 24.58 23.11 35.81
C ARG A 265 25.04 24.52 36.18
N LYS A 266 24.08 25.42 36.37
CA LYS A 266 24.32 26.85 36.65
C LYS A 266 25.15 27.56 35.57
N LYS A 267 25.22 27.01 34.36
CA LYS A 267 25.78 27.68 33.19
C LYS A 267 24.61 28.15 32.34
N TYR A 268 24.46 29.46 32.14
CA TYR A 268 23.30 30.05 31.49
C TYR A 268 23.70 30.67 30.16
N GLY A 269 22.96 30.39 29.10
CA GLY A 269 23.15 30.96 27.76
C GLY A 269 22.05 30.49 26.81
N TYR A 270 22.15 30.84 25.53
CA TYR A 270 21.13 30.45 24.55
C TYR A 270 21.06 28.93 24.36
N MET A 271 22.18 28.20 24.43
CA MET A 271 22.17 26.73 24.31
C MET A 271 21.28 26.07 25.38
N THR A 272 21.43 26.46 26.66
CA THR A 272 20.59 25.94 27.74
C THR A 272 19.15 26.47 27.69
N LEU A 273 18.93 27.63 27.08
CA LEU A 273 17.60 28.21 26.89
C LEU A 273 16.82 27.48 25.79
N VAL A 274 17.47 27.14 24.66
CA VAL A 274 16.87 26.32 23.61
C VAL A 274 16.53 24.94 24.16
N ASN A 275 17.48 24.29 24.86
CA ASN A 275 17.21 23.00 25.48
C ASN A 275 16.06 23.07 26.51
N TYR A 276 15.93 24.18 27.24
CA TYR A 276 14.78 24.41 28.13
C TYR A 276 13.45 24.46 27.37
N TRP A 277 13.42 25.11 26.20
CA TRP A 277 12.21 25.14 25.37
C TRP A 277 11.82 23.75 24.88
N LEU A 278 12.79 22.95 24.43
CA LEU A 278 12.54 21.58 23.98
C LEU A 278 12.05 20.67 25.11
N GLU A 279 12.80 20.60 26.22
CA GLU A 279 12.55 19.62 27.30
C GLU A 279 11.34 20.00 28.18
N THR A 280 11.01 21.29 28.29
CA THR A 280 10.00 21.75 29.27
C THR A 280 8.87 22.60 28.70
N LYS A 281 9.02 23.13 27.48
CA LYS A 281 8.03 23.98 26.80
C LYS A 281 7.79 23.56 25.33
N PRO A 282 7.75 22.25 24.99
CA PRO A 282 7.71 21.81 23.60
C PRO A 282 6.38 22.15 22.93
N MET A 283 5.28 22.27 23.70
CA MET A 283 3.96 22.35 23.10
C MET A 283 3.73 23.65 22.34
N PHE A 284 2.91 23.61 21.28
CA PHE A 284 2.60 24.79 20.47
C PHE A 284 2.03 25.94 21.32
N LYS A 285 1.13 25.64 22.28
CA LYS A 285 0.58 26.65 23.19
C LYS A 285 1.62 27.28 24.14
N GLU A 286 2.80 26.68 24.26
CA GLU A 286 3.90 27.15 25.10
C GLU A 286 4.94 27.91 24.28
N THR A 287 5.40 27.31 23.18
CA THR A 287 6.41 27.85 22.27
C THR A 287 5.93 27.71 20.80
N PRO A 288 5.05 28.61 20.29
CA PRO A 288 4.34 28.47 19.01
C PRO A 288 5.20 28.77 17.76
N VAL A 289 6.50 28.47 17.83
CA VAL A 289 7.47 28.76 16.77
C VAL A 289 8.37 27.57 16.44
N LEU A 290 8.34 26.48 17.22
CA LEU A 290 9.21 25.32 17.02
C LEU A 290 8.83 24.49 15.79
N TRP A 291 7.75 24.81 15.11
CA TRP A 291 7.44 24.16 13.82
C TRP A 291 8.38 24.63 12.71
N LYS A 292 9.06 25.77 12.89
CA LYS A 292 9.99 26.39 11.93
C LYS A 292 11.42 25.87 12.04
N THR A 293 11.68 25.02 13.01
CA THR A 293 13.02 24.64 13.43
C THR A 293 13.27 23.16 13.15
N SER A 294 14.55 22.80 13.17
CA SER A 294 15.04 21.49 12.75
C SER A 294 15.30 20.54 13.92
N GLU A 295 14.37 20.46 14.88
CA GLU A 295 14.39 19.45 15.93
C GLU A 295 14.33 18.02 15.38
N GLN A 296 14.91 17.06 16.10
CA GLN A 296 14.94 15.66 15.72
C GLN A 296 14.25 14.79 16.78
N PRO A 297 13.53 13.72 16.37
CA PRO A 297 13.37 13.25 15.00
C PRO A 297 12.24 13.89 14.17
N ILE A 298 11.56 14.94 14.65
CA ILE A 298 10.40 15.52 13.94
C ILE A 298 10.74 16.02 12.53
N THR A 299 11.95 16.53 12.31
CA THR A 299 12.40 16.91 10.96
C THR A 299 12.59 15.71 10.05
N ALA A 300 13.13 14.59 10.55
CA ALA A 300 13.18 13.35 9.79
C ALA A 300 11.78 12.85 9.40
N LEU A 301 10.79 12.97 10.31
CA LEU A 301 9.40 12.66 10.00
C LEU A 301 8.88 13.55 8.86
N LYS A 302 9.05 14.88 8.97
CA LYS A 302 8.61 15.83 7.93
C LYS A 302 9.25 15.54 6.58
N ASN A 303 10.54 15.21 6.56
CA ASN A 303 11.25 14.85 5.34
C ASN A 303 10.72 13.53 4.74
N ALA A 304 10.47 12.52 5.57
CA ALA A 304 9.90 11.24 5.12
C ALA A 304 8.48 11.43 4.53
N VAL A 305 7.66 12.31 5.11
CA VAL A 305 6.35 12.68 4.54
C VAL A 305 6.50 13.35 3.17
N THR A 306 7.37 14.36 3.04
CA THR A 306 7.61 15.02 1.75
C THR A 306 8.11 14.02 0.69
N LEU A 307 9.05 13.14 1.04
CA LEU A 307 9.55 12.10 0.14
C LEU A 307 8.43 11.14 -0.29
N PHE A 308 7.59 10.72 0.65
CA PHE A 308 6.44 9.85 0.37
C PHE A 308 5.43 10.51 -0.59
N LEU A 309 5.05 11.76 -0.31
CA LEU A 309 4.08 12.50 -1.12
C LEU A 309 4.62 12.78 -2.53
N ASN A 310 5.90 13.16 -2.65
CA ASN A 310 6.56 13.31 -3.94
C ASN A 310 6.57 11.99 -4.72
N TYR A 311 6.87 10.88 -4.05
CA TYR A 311 6.82 9.56 -4.67
C TYR A 311 5.43 9.22 -5.21
N VAL A 312 4.38 9.43 -4.40
CA VAL A 312 2.99 9.20 -4.81
C VAL A 312 2.57 10.13 -5.96
N SER A 313 2.97 11.40 -5.89
CA SER A 313 2.66 12.40 -6.92
C SER A 313 3.33 12.10 -8.26
N LEU A 314 4.61 11.71 -8.26
CA LEU A 314 5.36 11.43 -9.49
C LEU A 314 4.87 10.17 -10.20
N ALA A 315 4.25 9.25 -9.46
CA ALA A 315 3.73 8.03 -10.05
C ALA A 315 2.53 8.29 -10.98
N ASP A 316 1.75 9.36 -10.77
CA ASP A 316 0.53 9.71 -11.53
C ASP A 316 -0.56 8.62 -11.53
N LEU A 317 -0.82 8.00 -10.36
CA LEU A 317 -1.58 6.75 -10.27
C LEU A 317 -2.92 6.83 -9.50
N ASP A 318 -3.61 7.96 -9.58
CA ASP A 318 -4.95 8.15 -8.98
C ASP A 318 -5.04 7.72 -7.50
N ASP A 319 -3.94 7.85 -6.76
CA ASP A 319 -3.90 7.57 -5.32
C ASP A 319 -4.55 8.74 -4.56
N ARG A 320 -5.20 8.48 -3.42
CA ARG A 320 -5.59 9.53 -2.47
C ARG A 320 -4.83 9.35 -1.19
N VAL A 321 -4.43 10.46 -0.58
CA VAL A 321 -3.76 10.48 0.72
C VAL A 321 -4.61 11.28 1.70
N GLY A 322 -4.71 10.78 2.94
CA GLY A 322 -5.28 11.52 4.07
C GLY A 322 -4.30 11.52 5.23
N LEU A 323 -4.53 12.40 6.19
CA LEU A 323 -3.65 12.60 7.34
C LEU A 323 -4.42 12.49 8.64
N SER A 324 -3.95 11.62 9.51
CA SER A 324 -4.38 11.60 10.91
C SER A 324 -3.18 11.77 11.84
N VAL A 325 -3.45 12.41 12.97
CA VAL A 325 -2.47 12.66 14.02
C VAL A 325 -3.05 12.12 15.31
N TYR A 326 -2.28 11.30 16.00
CA TYR A 326 -2.75 10.68 17.24
C TYR A 326 -2.39 11.45 18.50
N THR A 327 -1.87 12.66 18.33
CA THR A 327 -1.81 13.64 19.40
C THR A 327 -2.91 14.67 19.22
N SER A 328 -3.98 14.63 20.01
CA SER A 328 -4.98 15.71 20.03
C SER A 328 -5.30 16.16 21.45
N ARG A 329 -5.95 17.32 21.61
CA ARG A 329 -6.12 17.97 22.92
C ARG A 329 -6.81 17.11 23.99
N ASN A 330 -7.56 16.09 23.60
CA ASN A 330 -8.26 15.16 24.51
C ASN A 330 -7.51 13.82 24.70
N GLY A 331 -6.29 13.68 24.18
CA GLY A 331 -5.51 12.43 24.21
C GLY A 331 -5.97 11.36 23.22
N LYS A 332 -6.88 11.68 22.31
CA LYS A 332 -7.30 10.82 21.19
C LYS A 332 -6.64 11.28 19.88
N ALA A 333 -6.80 10.50 18.84
CA ALA A 333 -6.43 10.89 17.49
C ALA A 333 -7.46 11.81 16.83
N VAL A 334 -6.99 12.60 15.86
CA VAL A 334 -7.77 13.52 15.04
C VAL A 334 -7.43 13.28 13.56
N LEU A 335 -8.44 13.40 12.71
CA LEU A 335 -8.26 13.48 11.27
C LEU A 335 -7.96 14.94 10.92
N GLU A 336 -6.74 15.23 10.45
CA GLU A 336 -6.35 16.59 10.06
C GLU A 336 -6.62 16.86 8.58
N HIS A 337 -6.59 15.81 7.76
CA HIS A 337 -6.89 15.90 6.35
C HIS A 337 -7.66 14.65 5.90
N GLU A 338 -8.77 14.83 5.18
CA GLU A 338 -9.52 13.73 4.59
C GLU A 338 -8.76 13.10 3.39
N LEU A 339 -9.28 12.03 2.79
CA LEU A 339 -8.64 11.44 1.62
C LEU A 339 -8.80 12.38 0.43
N SER A 340 -7.70 12.89 -0.12
CA SER A 340 -7.70 13.78 -1.28
C SER A 340 -6.50 13.54 -2.20
N TYR A 341 -6.45 14.30 -3.29
CA TYR A 341 -5.30 14.41 -4.18
C TYR A 341 -4.41 15.62 -3.84
N ASP A 342 -4.75 16.36 -2.76
CA ASP A 342 -4.07 17.59 -2.36
C ASP A 342 -2.87 17.27 -1.47
N TYR A 343 -1.81 16.77 -2.11
CA TYR A 343 -0.58 16.39 -1.42
C TYR A 343 0.16 17.61 -0.87
N ASP A 344 0.03 18.76 -1.54
CA ASP A 344 0.67 20.01 -1.11
C ASP A 344 0.09 20.49 0.22
N ASP A 345 -1.23 20.40 0.43
CA ASP A 345 -1.84 20.75 1.72
C ASP A 345 -1.44 19.78 2.83
N ILE A 346 -1.31 18.48 2.54
CA ILE A 346 -0.84 17.48 3.53
C ILE A 346 0.62 17.75 3.92
N ASP A 347 1.50 18.04 2.96
CA ASP A 347 2.89 18.42 3.25
C ASP A 347 2.94 19.73 4.04
N TYR A 348 2.15 20.73 3.63
CA TYR A 348 2.03 22.01 4.31
C TYR A 348 1.62 21.82 5.78
N ILE A 349 0.56 21.06 6.03
CA ILE A 349 0.11 20.73 7.39
C ILE A 349 1.27 20.09 8.15
N SER A 350 1.91 19.05 7.61
CA SER A 350 2.99 18.32 8.28
C SER A 350 4.16 19.24 8.66
N ARG A 351 4.59 20.09 7.73
CA ARG A 351 5.68 21.06 7.92
C ARG A 351 5.34 22.13 8.96
N HIS A 352 4.05 22.48 9.12
CA HIS A 352 3.56 23.46 10.10
C HIS A 352 3.11 22.85 11.45
N ARG A 353 3.54 21.62 11.74
CA ARG A 353 3.41 20.99 13.07
C ARG A 353 4.76 20.91 13.77
N GLN A 354 4.75 20.76 15.09
CA GLN A 354 5.94 20.67 15.93
C GLN A 354 5.82 19.50 16.91
N ALA A 355 6.93 19.06 17.49
CA ALA A 355 6.87 18.14 18.62
C ALA A 355 5.99 18.74 19.74
N GLY A 356 5.08 17.93 20.28
CA GLY A 356 4.10 18.38 21.26
C GLY A 356 3.01 19.32 20.71
N HIS A 357 2.73 19.35 19.40
CA HIS A 357 1.83 20.35 18.79
C HIS A 357 0.49 20.47 19.54
N TYR A 358 -0.15 19.33 19.82
CA TYR A 358 -1.41 19.28 20.56
C TYR A 358 -1.25 18.91 22.03
N HIS A 359 -0.42 17.90 22.31
CA HIS A 359 -0.04 17.46 23.66
C HIS A 359 1.22 16.59 23.62
N THR A 360 1.71 16.17 24.79
CA THR A 360 3.03 15.56 24.96
C THR A 360 3.07 14.03 24.89
N MET A 361 1.94 13.35 24.74
CA MET A 361 1.78 11.90 24.94
C MET A 361 1.54 11.19 23.60
N THR A 362 1.70 9.87 23.54
CA THR A 362 1.80 9.08 22.31
C THR A 362 0.73 7.98 22.31
N ASN A 363 -0.32 8.14 21.49
CA ASN A 363 -1.47 7.22 21.40
C ASN A 363 -1.54 6.49 20.04
N ILE A 364 -0.50 5.71 19.72
CA ILE A 364 -0.35 5.03 18.42
C ILE A 364 -1.59 4.23 18.02
N GLY A 365 -2.18 3.48 18.96
CA GLY A 365 -3.36 2.67 18.67
C GLY A 365 -4.56 3.51 18.21
N ASP A 366 -4.75 4.70 18.78
CA ASP A 366 -5.86 5.55 18.37
C ASP A 366 -5.63 6.19 16.98
N GLY A 367 -4.37 6.42 16.61
CA GLY A 367 -3.99 6.84 15.26
C GLY A 367 -4.35 5.78 14.22
N ILE A 368 -3.93 4.53 14.46
CA ILE A 368 -4.30 3.39 13.60
C ILE A 368 -5.82 3.26 13.53
N ARG A 369 -6.52 3.40 14.66
CA ARG A 369 -7.99 3.34 14.71
C ARG A 369 -8.65 4.38 13.81
N ILE A 370 -8.31 5.66 13.96
CA ILE A 370 -8.91 6.75 13.17
C ILE A 370 -8.59 6.60 11.68
N ALA A 371 -7.34 6.28 11.33
CA ALA A 371 -6.96 6.03 9.94
C ALA A 371 -7.75 4.87 9.34
N ARG A 372 -7.84 3.74 10.04
CA ARG A 372 -8.60 2.56 9.59
C ARG A 372 -10.09 2.88 9.44
N GLU A 373 -10.70 3.53 10.44
CA GLU A 373 -12.12 3.90 10.40
C GLU A 373 -12.41 4.82 9.20
N HIS A 374 -11.55 5.80 8.92
CA HIS A 374 -11.69 6.69 7.78
C HIS A 374 -11.51 5.98 6.43
N LEU A 375 -10.54 5.05 6.32
CA LEU A 375 -10.37 4.22 5.14
C LEU A 375 -11.60 3.32 4.87
N VAL A 376 -12.25 2.83 5.92
CA VAL A 376 -13.47 2.02 5.80
C VAL A 376 -14.66 2.87 5.37
N SER A 377 -14.83 4.08 5.92
CA SER A 377 -16.00 4.91 5.65
C SER A 377 -15.90 5.75 4.39
N ALA A 378 -14.72 6.29 4.08
CA ALA A 378 -14.49 7.24 2.98
C ALA A 378 -13.59 6.69 1.86
N GLY A 379 -12.99 5.52 2.07
CA GLY A 379 -12.20 4.86 1.05
C GLY A 379 -13.06 4.39 -0.12
N ARG A 380 -12.54 4.54 -1.34
CA ARG A 380 -13.17 4.10 -2.58
C ARG A 380 -13.41 2.60 -2.55
N ASN A 381 -14.54 2.21 -3.10
CA ASN A 381 -14.84 0.82 -3.33
C ASN A 381 -13.84 0.25 -4.35
N GLY A 382 -13.31 -0.95 -4.07
CA GLY A 382 -12.28 -1.55 -4.90
C GLY A 382 -10.90 -0.88 -4.87
N ALA A 383 -10.68 0.24 -4.18
CA ALA A 383 -9.33 0.78 -3.97
C ALA A 383 -8.54 -0.04 -2.93
N TYR A 384 -7.23 -0.17 -3.15
CA TYR A 384 -6.32 -0.77 -2.19
C TYR A 384 -6.10 0.20 -1.03
N LYS A 385 -6.27 -0.26 0.20
CA LYS A 385 -6.26 0.60 1.39
C LYS A 385 -5.03 0.28 2.21
N MET A 386 -4.30 1.30 2.66
CA MET A 386 -3.13 1.09 3.51
C MET A 386 -2.90 2.25 4.47
N ILE A 387 -2.11 1.98 5.50
CA ILE A 387 -1.70 2.97 6.50
C ILE A 387 -0.18 3.12 6.45
N VAL A 388 0.32 4.35 6.52
CA VAL A 388 1.73 4.68 6.73
C VAL A 388 1.89 5.33 8.10
N LEU A 389 2.39 4.60 9.07
CA LEU A 389 2.59 5.06 10.45
C LEU A 389 4.03 5.51 10.66
N MET A 390 4.22 6.76 11.11
CA MET A 390 5.54 7.35 11.39
C MET A 390 5.63 7.82 12.85
N THR A 391 6.61 7.35 13.62
CA THR A 391 6.74 7.63 15.07
C THR A 391 8.10 7.23 15.65
N ASP A 392 8.43 7.77 16.83
CA ASP A 392 9.49 7.24 17.70
C ASP A 392 8.99 6.08 18.61
N GLY A 393 7.76 5.62 18.44
CA GLY A 393 7.27 4.31 18.86
C GLY A 393 6.91 4.13 20.34
N LYS A 394 7.15 5.11 21.23
CA LYS A 394 6.90 4.91 22.68
C LYS A 394 5.45 5.16 23.08
N ALA A 395 4.56 4.20 22.77
CA ALA A 395 3.15 4.26 23.16
C ALA A 395 2.98 4.41 24.68
N ASN A 396 2.26 5.46 25.11
CA ASN A 396 2.01 5.77 26.53
C ASN A 396 0.55 6.20 26.80
N LEU A 397 -0.31 6.13 25.79
CA LEU A 397 -1.77 6.27 25.86
C LEU A 397 -2.48 5.14 25.10
N PRO A 398 -3.75 4.82 25.45
CA PRO A 398 -4.60 5.48 26.45
C PRO A 398 -4.31 5.05 27.89
N HIS A 399 -4.73 5.87 28.87
CA HIS A 399 -4.70 5.50 30.28
C HIS A 399 -5.68 4.35 30.59
N GLY A 400 -5.37 3.54 31.61
CA GLY A 400 -6.22 2.44 32.07
C GLY A 400 -6.20 1.19 31.18
N LYS A 401 -5.37 1.17 30.13
CA LYS A 401 -5.04 0.01 29.31
C LYS A 401 -3.53 -0.03 29.13
N ASP A 402 -3.00 -1.17 28.73
CA ASP A 402 -1.63 -1.24 28.21
C ASP A 402 -1.59 -0.52 26.83
N PRO A 403 -0.88 0.62 26.70
CA PRO A 403 -0.78 1.38 25.46
C PRO A 403 -0.21 0.57 24.30
N ARG A 404 0.79 -0.26 24.59
CA ARG A 404 1.48 -1.07 23.59
C ARG A 404 0.56 -2.18 23.08
N ALA A 405 -0.12 -2.88 24.00
CA ALA A 405 -1.10 -3.88 23.64
C ALA A 405 -2.30 -3.29 22.88
N TYR A 406 -2.71 -2.06 23.22
CA TYR A 406 -3.76 -1.36 22.47
C TYR A 406 -3.34 -1.06 21.02
N ALA A 407 -2.12 -0.58 20.80
CA ALA A 407 -1.59 -0.35 19.46
C ALA A 407 -1.56 -1.64 18.62
N LEU A 408 -1.03 -2.73 19.18
CA LEU A 408 -1.00 -4.04 18.51
C LEU A 408 -2.40 -4.57 18.17
N ARG A 409 -3.38 -4.38 19.07
CA ARG A 409 -4.77 -4.77 18.82
C ARG A 409 -5.41 -3.97 17.68
N GLN A 410 -5.13 -2.66 17.60
CA GLN A 410 -5.68 -1.84 16.51
C GLN A 410 -5.04 -2.19 15.17
N ALA A 411 -3.76 -2.59 15.16
CA ALA A 411 -3.09 -3.15 13.99
C ALA A 411 -3.71 -4.48 13.57
N GLU A 412 -3.97 -5.40 14.50
CA GLU A 412 -4.65 -6.68 14.22
C GLU A 412 -6.01 -6.46 13.53
N ILE A 413 -6.84 -5.55 14.03
CA ILE A 413 -8.12 -5.20 13.39
C ILE A 413 -7.91 -4.60 11.99
N ALA A 414 -6.84 -3.84 11.75
CA ALA A 414 -6.52 -3.33 10.41
C ALA A 414 -6.12 -4.48 9.47
N GLY A 415 -5.31 -5.42 9.96
CA GLY A 415 -4.91 -6.63 9.24
C GLY A 415 -6.10 -7.53 8.87
N ASP A 416 -7.04 -7.73 9.79
CA ASP A 416 -8.28 -8.51 9.55
C ASP A 416 -9.15 -7.90 8.44
N LEU A 417 -9.04 -6.58 8.22
CA LEU A 417 -9.72 -5.87 7.13
C LEU A 417 -8.89 -5.81 5.83
N GLY A 418 -7.73 -6.45 5.79
CA GLY A 418 -6.81 -6.41 4.65
C GLY A 418 -6.16 -5.04 4.44
N ILE A 419 -5.97 -4.25 5.51
CA ILE A 419 -5.33 -2.94 5.48
C ILE A 419 -3.92 -3.05 6.08
N PRO A 420 -2.88 -3.21 5.24
CA PRO A 420 -1.50 -3.26 5.72
C PRO A 420 -1.04 -1.93 6.30
N VAL A 421 -0.17 -2.03 7.29
CA VAL A 421 0.46 -0.89 7.96
C VAL A 421 1.96 -0.90 7.63
N LEU A 422 2.39 0.01 6.77
CA LEU A 422 3.80 0.38 6.68
C LEU A 422 4.16 1.17 7.94
N THR A 423 5.21 0.74 8.61
CA THR A 423 5.72 1.43 9.81
C THR A 423 7.09 2.04 9.53
N ILE A 424 7.28 3.28 9.96
CA ILE A 424 8.55 3.99 9.90
C ILE A 424 8.90 4.44 11.31
N SER A 425 9.90 3.79 11.92
CA SER A 425 10.40 4.19 13.23
C SER A 425 11.48 5.26 13.09
N LEU A 426 11.38 6.34 13.84
CA LEU A 426 12.25 7.52 13.71
C LEU A 426 12.98 7.82 15.02
N GLY A 427 14.29 8.06 14.91
CA GLY A 427 15.10 8.56 16.02
C GLY A 427 15.84 7.49 16.82
N ALA A 428 16.69 7.95 17.73
CA ALA A 428 17.67 7.12 18.44
C ALA A 428 17.03 6.19 19.47
N ASP A 429 15.84 6.56 19.95
CA ASP A 429 15.10 5.88 21.01
C ASP A 429 13.84 5.19 20.51
N ALA A 430 13.74 5.01 19.20
CA ALA A 430 12.53 4.49 18.59
C ALA A 430 12.18 3.07 19.11
N ASP A 431 10.94 2.81 19.49
CA ASP A 431 10.47 1.46 19.87
C ASP A 431 10.29 0.57 18.63
N LYS A 432 11.41 0.15 18.04
CA LYS A 432 11.43 -0.67 16.81
C LYS A 432 10.64 -1.96 16.97
N SER A 433 10.69 -2.58 18.15
CA SER A 433 9.94 -3.80 18.44
C SER A 433 8.43 -3.61 18.36
N LEU A 434 7.89 -2.45 18.80
CA LEU A 434 6.47 -2.16 18.62
C LEU A 434 6.14 -2.03 17.14
N MET A 435 6.95 -1.29 16.41
CA MET A 435 6.75 -1.00 14.99
C MET A 435 6.79 -2.29 14.15
N ASP A 436 7.79 -3.14 14.36
CA ASP A 436 7.87 -4.51 13.82
C ASP A 436 6.61 -5.33 14.15
N GLY A 437 6.16 -5.26 15.41
CA GLY A 437 4.97 -5.98 15.87
C GLY A 437 3.67 -5.52 15.22
N ILE A 438 3.58 -4.24 14.84
CA ILE A 438 2.46 -3.65 14.10
C ILE A 438 2.52 -4.09 12.64
N ALA A 439 3.66 -3.88 11.97
CA ALA A 439 3.82 -4.24 10.55
C ALA A 439 3.52 -5.72 10.31
N SER A 440 4.15 -6.61 11.09
CA SER A 440 3.98 -8.07 10.97
C SER A 440 2.53 -8.55 11.11
N ARG A 441 1.72 -7.93 11.98
CA ARG A 441 0.28 -8.28 12.15
C ARG A 441 -0.59 -7.94 10.96
N THR A 442 -0.10 -7.07 10.09
CA THR A 442 -0.88 -6.52 8.96
C THR A 442 -0.32 -6.94 7.61
N ASN A 443 0.67 -7.84 7.60
CA ASN A 443 1.47 -8.15 6.41
C ASN A 443 2.10 -6.89 5.79
N GLY A 444 2.43 -5.91 6.63
CA GLY A 444 3.11 -4.68 6.26
C GLY A 444 4.63 -4.79 6.37
N ILE A 445 5.31 -3.67 6.18
CA ILE A 445 6.78 -3.57 6.23
C ILE A 445 7.17 -2.61 7.37
N HIS A 446 8.30 -2.86 8.00
CA HIS A 446 8.94 -1.92 8.93
C HIS A 446 10.23 -1.37 8.32
N PHE A 447 10.38 -0.05 8.40
CA PHE A 447 11.60 0.66 8.08
C PHE A 447 12.03 1.52 9.26
N SER A 448 13.35 1.63 9.48
CA SER A 448 13.90 2.41 10.58
C SER A 448 14.78 3.52 10.02
N ILE A 449 14.56 4.74 10.48
CA ILE A 449 15.44 5.89 10.31
C ILE A 449 16.13 6.14 11.67
N PRO A 450 17.37 5.65 11.86
CA PRO A 450 18.15 5.91 13.06
C PRO A 450 18.31 7.41 13.37
N GLY A 451 18.34 7.75 14.66
CA GLY A 451 18.67 9.09 15.10
C GLY A 451 20.08 9.51 14.71
N GLY A 452 20.26 10.79 14.39
CA GLY A 452 21.53 11.38 13.99
C GLY A 452 21.86 11.27 12.50
N GLN A 453 21.01 10.63 11.69
CA GLN A 453 21.18 10.59 10.24
C GLN A 453 20.63 11.83 9.54
N THR A 454 21.24 12.21 8.41
CA THR A 454 20.72 13.23 7.48
C THR A 454 19.75 12.60 6.49
N VAL A 455 18.97 13.43 5.77
CA VAL A 455 18.00 12.91 4.78
C VAL A 455 18.70 12.16 3.66
N GLU A 456 19.86 12.66 3.22
CA GLU A 456 20.67 12.06 2.16
C GLU A 456 21.16 10.65 2.51
N GLU A 457 21.27 10.32 3.80
CA GLU A 457 21.74 9.01 4.25
C GLU A 457 20.66 7.93 4.23
N TYR A 458 19.37 8.28 4.26
CA TYR A 458 18.26 7.31 4.26
C TYR A 458 17.28 7.46 3.09
N GLU A 459 17.44 8.50 2.26
CA GLU A 459 16.47 8.82 1.21
C GLU A 459 16.30 7.68 0.20
N ASP A 460 17.38 7.10 -0.29
CA ASP A 460 17.33 6.03 -1.30
C ASP A 460 16.71 4.75 -0.71
N ASP A 461 17.13 4.34 0.49
CA ASP A 461 16.55 3.19 1.19
C ASP A 461 15.05 3.38 1.45
N LEU A 462 14.63 4.59 1.83
CA LEU A 462 13.22 4.91 2.06
C LEU A 462 12.40 4.88 0.75
N LYS A 463 12.96 5.39 -0.35
CA LYS A 463 12.34 5.29 -1.68
C LYS A 463 12.20 3.83 -2.12
N ASP A 464 13.18 2.98 -1.83
CA ASP A 464 13.10 1.55 -2.14
C ASP A 464 11.97 0.86 -1.35
N VAL A 465 11.75 1.23 -0.09
CA VAL A 465 10.59 0.76 0.69
C VAL A 465 9.26 1.22 0.08
N PHE A 466 9.17 2.49 -0.34
CA PHE A 466 7.97 2.97 -1.03
C PHE A 466 7.75 2.27 -2.38
N ALA A 467 8.81 1.95 -3.11
CA ALA A 467 8.76 1.20 -4.35
C ALA A 467 8.31 -0.26 -4.13
N LEU A 468 8.74 -0.91 -3.05
CA LEU A 468 8.31 -2.26 -2.70
C LEU A 468 6.79 -2.33 -2.50
N ILE A 469 6.22 -1.33 -1.83
CA ILE A 469 4.77 -1.21 -1.61
C ILE A 469 4.03 -0.83 -2.89
N ALA A 470 4.65 -0.07 -3.79
CA ALA A 470 4.06 0.29 -5.07
C ALA A 470 4.08 -0.84 -6.10
N LYS A 471 5.06 -1.74 -6.05
CA LYS A 471 5.15 -2.89 -6.94
C LYS A 471 4.01 -3.89 -6.72
N ASP A 472 3.42 -3.89 -5.54
CA ASP A 472 2.29 -4.76 -5.18
C ASP A 472 0.93 -4.24 -5.65
N ARG A 473 0.87 -3.28 -6.60
CA ARG A 473 -0.38 -2.81 -7.21
C ARG A 473 -1.08 -3.97 -7.91
N PRO A 474 -2.18 -4.51 -7.36
CA PRO A 474 -2.86 -5.63 -7.98
C PRO A 474 -3.54 -5.13 -9.26
N LEU A 475 -3.22 -5.77 -10.38
CA LEU A 475 -4.01 -5.61 -11.59
C LEU A 475 -5.29 -6.43 -11.45
N LYS A 476 -6.42 -5.85 -11.82
CA LYS A 476 -7.72 -6.51 -11.67
C LYS A 476 -8.46 -6.53 -12.99
N LEU A 477 -8.88 -7.74 -13.40
CA LEU A 477 -9.91 -7.93 -14.41
C LEU A 477 -11.27 -7.58 -13.79
N VAL A 478 -11.99 -6.66 -14.43
CA VAL A 478 -13.29 -6.16 -13.95
C VAL A 478 -14.45 -6.57 -14.87
N GLN A 479 -14.14 -7.05 -16.08
CA GLN A 479 -15.08 -7.61 -17.06
C GLN A 479 -14.38 -8.57 -18.02
#